data_AF-A0A523DWM1-F1
#
_entry.id   AF-A0A523DWM1-F1
#
_cell.length_a   1.000
_cell.length_b   1.000
_cell.length_c   1.000
_cell.angle_alpha   90.00
_cell.angle_beta   90.00
_cell.angle_gamma   90.00
#
_symmetry.space_group_name_H-M   'P 1'
#
loop_
_entity.id
_entity.type
_entity.pdbx_description
1 polymer ?
#
loop_
_entity_poly.entity_id
_entity_poly.type
_entity_poly.pdbx_seq_one_letter_code
_entity_poly.pdbx_strand_id
1 'polypeptide(L)'
;MKRWLLALWLVPLGGCGDSGPAGPSTVSRDLSAPATSFGFVAGTSLSFVSGETGQPVPGARVVIAGRDFISDGAGRVLLSELAPNGATVDIQATGFLDRKTLVRRGEVTTFELWPSESPTRMDANYSRALVYDSATLESTGAAEPMDRPSLDTPRVALIPDGVLAGDQRAMVALRSAALEITDALRGEITYNVGDDPSAMPVALMVEPENTQIVSENLRALTRCWRTRLVITRCEIIFRSVEVARSDTALHELGHTFGLNHSPDRREIMGVRRLAAPERFSPRERLAMAMMLKRLPGNLFPDNDRQAPALRASPNVSTVVCRHP
;
A
#
# COMPACT_ATOMS: atom_id res chain seq x y z
N MET A 1 19.70 41.53 -1.70
CA MET A 1 18.45 41.85 -0.98
C MET A 1 17.47 42.48 -1.97
N LYS A 2 16.56 41.69 -2.57
CA LYS A 2 15.56 42.18 -3.54
C LYS A 2 14.21 42.30 -2.84
N ARG A 3 13.70 43.53 -2.73
CA ARG A 3 12.38 43.88 -2.19
C ARG A 3 11.33 43.66 -3.28
N TRP A 4 10.28 42.90 -2.96
CA TRP A 4 9.07 42.78 -3.77
C TRP A 4 7.99 43.71 -3.20
N LEU A 5 7.39 44.53 -4.07
CA LEU A 5 6.28 45.42 -3.79
C LEU A 5 4.96 44.65 -3.88
N LEU A 6 4.16 44.69 -2.82
CA LEU A 6 2.74 44.30 -2.83
C LEU A 6 1.92 45.42 -3.47
N ALA A 7 1.15 45.10 -4.51
CA ALA A 7 0.07 45.94 -5.00
C ALA A 7 -1.26 45.40 -4.47
N LEU A 8 -1.87 46.18 -3.58
CA LEU A 8 -3.19 45.98 -3.00
C LEU A 8 -4.22 46.63 -3.94
N TRP A 9 -5.16 45.86 -4.47
CA TRP A 9 -6.30 46.41 -5.23
C TRP A 9 -7.58 46.28 -4.40
N LEU A 10 -8.13 47.44 -4.03
CA LEU A 10 -9.50 47.62 -3.55
C LEU A 10 -10.44 47.77 -4.75
N VAL A 11 -11.61 47.12 -4.70
CA VAL A 11 -12.74 47.33 -5.62
C VAL A 11 -14.01 47.55 -4.79
N PRO A 12 -14.90 48.48 -5.17
CA PRO A 12 -16.00 48.96 -4.32
C PRO A 12 -17.29 48.12 -4.42
N LEU A 13 -18.12 48.29 -3.39
CA LEU A 13 -19.51 47.83 -3.25
C LEU A 13 -20.47 48.59 -4.16
N GLY A 14 -21.49 47.90 -4.68
CA GLY A 14 -22.73 48.52 -5.17
C GLY A 14 -23.56 47.61 -6.09
N GLY A 15 -24.79 47.29 -5.67
CA GLY A 15 -25.82 46.73 -6.56
C GLY A 15 -26.92 45.92 -5.87
N CYS A 16 -27.99 46.58 -5.43
CA CYS A 16 -29.29 45.94 -5.19
C CYS A 16 -29.97 45.66 -6.53
N GLY A 17 -30.37 44.41 -6.77
CA GLY A 17 -31.12 43.98 -7.95
C GLY A 17 -31.95 42.75 -7.62
N ASP A 18 -33.25 42.99 -7.46
CA ASP A 18 -34.31 42.06 -7.09
C ASP A 18 -34.82 41.35 -8.35
N SER A 19 -34.71 40.02 -8.43
CA SER A 19 -35.29 39.15 -9.48
C SER A 19 -35.15 37.68 -9.06
N GLY A 20 -36.20 37.13 -8.44
CA GLY A 20 -36.22 35.76 -7.94
C GLY A 20 -36.20 34.69 -9.04
N PRO A 21 -35.33 33.67 -8.96
CA PRO A 21 -35.44 32.49 -9.79
C PRO A 21 -36.47 31.53 -9.19
N ALA A 22 -37.39 31.04 -10.02
CA ALA A 22 -38.34 29.99 -9.69
C ALA A 22 -37.61 28.77 -9.11
N GLY A 23 -38.03 28.34 -7.92
CA GLY A 23 -37.44 27.19 -7.23
C GLY A 23 -37.58 25.91 -8.07
N PRO A 24 -36.50 25.11 -8.23
CA PRO A 24 -36.59 23.85 -8.95
C PRO A 24 -37.51 22.91 -8.19
N SER A 25 -38.53 22.39 -8.89
CA SER A 25 -39.39 21.32 -8.40
C SER A 25 -38.54 20.11 -8.01
N THR A 26 -38.55 19.75 -6.74
CA THR A 26 -37.93 18.52 -6.23
C THR A 26 -38.70 17.32 -6.77
N VAL A 27 -38.19 16.73 -7.85
CA VAL A 27 -38.58 15.38 -8.26
C VAL A 27 -38.09 14.44 -7.17
N SER A 28 -39.00 14.02 -6.27
CA SER A 28 -38.78 12.89 -5.38
C SER A 28 -38.58 11.64 -6.23
N ARG A 29 -37.32 11.37 -6.59
CA ARG A 29 -36.89 10.09 -7.11
C ARG A 29 -37.01 9.11 -5.95
N ASP A 30 -37.97 8.21 -6.07
CA ASP A 30 -38.11 7.05 -5.19
C ASP A 30 -36.87 6.16 -5.41
N LEU A 31 -35.81 6.44 -4.63
CA LEU A 31 -34.62 5.63 -4.55
C LEU A 31 -34.99 4.40 -3.71
N SER A 32 -35.64 3.43 -4.34
CA SER A 32 -35.54 2.04 -3.91
C SER A 32 -34.07 1.67 -3.99
N ALA A 33 -33.31 1.98 -2.93
CA ALA A 33 -31.93 1.62 -2.80
C ALA A 33 -31.84 0.10 -2.98
N PRO A 34 -31.01 -0.41 -3.91
CA PRO A 34 -30.87 -1.85 -4.11
C PRO A 34 -30.51 -2.46 -2.75
N ALA A 35 -31.27 -3.48 -2.34
CA ALA A 35 -31.11 -4.16 -1.06
C ALA A 35 -29.62 -4.43 -0.80
N THR A 36 -29.05 -3.71 0.16
CA THR A 36 -27.63 -3.77 0.48
C THR A 36 -27.28 -5.19 0.93
N SER A 37 -26.38 -5.85 0.19
CA SER A 37 -26.09 -7.28 0.30
C SER A 37 -25.81 -7.75 1.74
N PHE A 38 -26.41 -8.88 2.13
CA PHE A 38 -26.57 -9.36 3.50
C PHE A 38 -25.41 -10.22 4.08
N GLY A 39 -24.24 -10.26 3.43
CA GLY A 39 -23.16 -11.21 3.78
C GLY A 39 -23.18 -12.44 2.86
N PHE A 40 -22.66 -13.58 3.32
CA PHE A 40 -22.70 -14.82 2.53
C PHE A 40 -23.99 -15.58 2.81
N VAL A 41 -24.87 -15.72 1.82
CA VAL A 41 -26.12 -16.47 1.97
C VAL A 41 -25.87 -17.98 2.11
N ALA A 42 -26.88 -18.70 2.60
CA ALA A 42 -26.88 -20.16 2.56
C ALA A 42 -26.71 -20.65 1.12
N GLY A 43 -25.91 -21.69 0.91
CA GLY A 43 -25.55 -22.21 -0.41
C GLY A 43 -24.38 -21.49 -1.08
N THR A 44 -23.82 -20.43 -0.49
CA THR A 44 -22.59 -19.81 -1.01
C THR A 44 -21.41 -20.79 -0.89
N SER A 45 -20.71 -21.02 -2.01
CA SER A 45 -19.45 -21.75 -2.03
C SER A 45 -18.28 -20.77 -1.85
N LEU A 46 -17.52 -20.95 -0.79
CA LEU A 46 -16.26 -20.23 -0.55
C LEU A 46 -15.09 -21.08 -1.05
N SER A 47 -14.06 -20.43 -1.59
CA SER A 47 -12.83 -21.07 -2.09
C SER A 47 -11.62 -20.56 -1.33
N PHE A 48 -10.71 -21.47 -0.99
CA PHE A 48 -9.45 -21.20 -0.29
C PHE A 48 -8.31 -21.65 -1.18
N VAL A 49 -7.43 -20.72 -1.53
CA VAL A 49 -6.35 -20.95 -2.49
C VAL A 49 -5.03 -20.42 -1.95
N SER A 50 -3.92 -21.00 -2.38
CA SER A 50 -2.59 -20.44 -2.13
C SER A 50 -2.47 -19.10 -2.87
N GLY A 51 -2.12 -18.04 -2.16
CA GLY A 51 -1.88 -16.74 -2.80
C GLY A 51 -0.65 -16.72 -3.71
N GLU A 52 0.30 -17.63 -3.47
CA GLU A 52 1.50 -17.78 -4.29
C GLU A 52 1.21 -18.49 -5.62
N THR A 53 0.49 -19.61 -5.56
CA THR A 53 0.34 -20.53 -6.72
C THR A 53 -1.05 -20.56 -7.33
N GLY A 54 -2.04 -19.96 -6.66
CA GLY A 54 -3.46 -20.05 -7.03
C GLY A 54 -4.09 -21.44 -6.84
N GLN A 55 -3.31 -22.43 -6.36
CA GLN A 55 -3.81 -23.79 -6.19
C GLN A 55 -4.77 -23.90 -5.00
N PRO A 56 -5.78 -24.78 -5.07
CA PRO A 56 -6.68 -25.04 -3.96
C PRO A 56 -5.95 -25.48 -2.69
N VAL A 57 -6.46 -25.08 -1.53
CA VAL A 57 -5.95 -25.49 -0.21
C VAL A 57 -6.97 -26.43 0.44
N PRO A 58 -6.83 -27.76 0.28
CA PRO A 58 -7.69 -28.73 0.94
C PRO A 58 -7.36 -28.86 2.43
N GLY A 59 -8.35 -29.24 3.24
CA GLY A 59 -8.18 -29.48 4.67
C GLY A 59 -7.95 -28.23 5.51
N ALA A 60 -8.16 -27.02 4.95
CA ALA A 60 -8.13 -25.79 5.72
C ALA A 60 -9.26 -25.81 6.75
N ARG A 61 -8.93 -25.54 8.01
CA ARG A 61 -9.92 -25.34 9.07
C ARG A 61 -10.43 -23.90 9.00
N VAL A 62 -11.73 -23.76 8.84
CA VAL A 62 -12.39 -22.47 8.63
C VAL A 62 -13.48 -22.27 9.67
N VAL A 63 -13.42 -21.19 10.43
CA VAL A 63 -14.47 -20.82 11.40
C VAL A 63 -15.18 -19.57 10.90
N ILE A 64 -16.48 -19.69 10.56
CA ILE A 64 -17.30 -18.58 10.05
C ILE A 64 -18.48 -18.36 10.97
N ALA A 65 -18.60 -17.16 11.53
CA ALA A 65 -19.63 -16.82 12.51
C ALA A 65 -19.70 -17.85 13.67
N GLY A 66 -18.55 -18.36 14.11
CA GLY A 66 -18.43 -19.34 15.20
C GLY A 66 -18.67 -20.81 14.80
N ARG A 67 -18.89 -21.10 13.51
CA ARG A 67 -19.13 -22.47 13.03
C ARG A 67 -17.91 -23.02 12.30
N ASP A 68 -17.56 -24.25 12.59
CA ASP A 68 -16.44 -24.96 12.00
C ASP A 68 -16.79 -25.59 10.64
N PHE A 69 -15.88 -25.41 9.68
CA PHE A 69 -15.88 -26.03 8.37
C PHE A 69 -14.46 -26.53 8.06
N ILE A 70 -14.38 -27.51 7.17
CA ILE A 70 -13.11 -27.98 6.59
C ILE A 70 -13.23 -27.87 5.08
N SER A 71 -12.23 -27.27 4.42
CA SER A 71 -12.24 -27.20 2.95
C SER A 71 -12.05 -28.59 2.33
N ASP A 72 -12.82 -28.87 1.28
CA ASP A 72 -12.76 -30.13 0.53
C ASP A 72 -11.50 -30.26 -0.35
N GLY A 73 -11.41 -31.33 -1.14
CA GLY A 73 -10.30 -31.57 -2.06
C GLY A 73 -10.11 -30.49 -3.14
N ALA A 74 -11.15 -29.70 -3.43
CA ALA A 74 -11.11 -28.55 -4.33
C ALA A 74 -10.88 -27.23 -3.58
N GLY A 75 -10.54 -27.29 -2.28
CA GLY A 75 -10.33 -26.13 -1.44
C GLY A 75 -11.60 -25.33 -1.20
N ARG A 76 -12.78 -25.97 -1.15
CA ARG A 76 -14.08 -25.29 -1.03
C ARG A 76 -14.83 -25.62 0.24
N VAL A 77 -15.64 -24.67 0.69
CA VAL A 77 -16.64 -24.84 1.75
C VAL A 77 -17.99 -24.36 1.24
N LEU A 78 -19.02 -25.20 1.34
CA LEU A 78 -20.40 -24.81 1.08
C LEU A 78 -21.07 -24.38 2.39
N LEU A 79 -21.55 -23.14 2.46
CA LEU A 79 -22.26 -22.66 3.63
C LEU A 79 -23.67 -23.25 3.70
N SER A 80 -24.04 -23.84 4.83
CA SER A 80 -25.41 -24.33 5.07
C SER A 80 -26.37 -23.24 5.54
N GLU A 81 -25.86 -22.12 6.07
CA GLU A 81 -26.68 -20.99 6.52
C GLU A 81 -25.98 -19.65 6.25
N LEU A 82 -26.75 -18.56 6.39
CA LEU A 82 -26.27 -17.19 6.27
C LEU A 82 -25.09 -16.91 7.22
N ALA A 83 -24.02 -16.31 6.71
CA ALA A 83 -23.01 -15.62 7.49
C ALA A 83 -23.22 -14.11 7.30
N PRO A 84 -23.70 -13.37 8.32
CA PRO A 84 -24.04 -11.96 8.15
C PRO A 84 -22.80 -11.11 7.88
N ASN A 85 -22.98 -9.96 7.22
CA ASN A 85 -21.93 -8.96 7.07
C ASN A 85 -21.33 -8.58 8.45
N GLY A 86 -20.01 -8.49 8.52
CA GLY A 86 -19.26 -8.28 9.76
C GLY A 86 -19.03 -9.53 10.61
N ALA A 87 -19.58 -10.69 10.24
CA ALA A 87 -19.23 -11.94 10.90
C ALA A 87 -17.74 -12.25 10.76
N THR A 88 -17.16 -12.89 11.78
CA THR A 88 -15.76 -13.30 11.76
C THR A 88 -15.53 -14.48 10.82
N VAL A 89 -14.37 -14.48 10.17
CA VAL A 89 -13.82 -15.60 9.42
C VAL A 89 -12.40 -15.85 9.93
N ASP A 90 -12.12 -17.03 10.47
CA ASP A 90 -10.77 -17.48 10.85
C ASP A 90 -10.40 -18.68 9.96
N ILE A 91 -9.22 -18.68 9.36
CA ILE A 91 -8.75 -19.75 8.48
C ILE A 91 -7.36 -20.19 8.94
N GLN A 92 -7.20 -21.49 9.14
CA GLN A 92 -5.94 -22.13 9.52
C GLN A 92 -5.67 -23.28 8.55
N ALA A 93 -4.47 -23.31 7.98
CA ALA A 93 -4.05 -24.35 7.05
C ALA A 93 -2.54 -24.60 7.19
N THR A 94 -2.12 -25.85 7.16
CA THR A 94 -0.70 -26.21 7.21
C THR A 94 0.06 -25.57 6.05
N GLY A 95 1.20 -24.92 6.34
CA GLY A 95 2.01 -24.23 5.34
C GLY A 95 1.55 -22.80 5.02
N PHE A 96 0.56 -22.26 5.74
CA PHE A 96 0.05 -20.90 5.56
C PHE A 96 0.01 -20.13 6.87
N LEU A 97 0.06 -18.81 6.78
CA LEU A 97 -0.20 -17.91 7.89
C LEU A 97 -1.69 -17.95 8.25
N ASP A 98 -1.99 -17.90 9.56
CA ASP A 98 -3.35 -17.79 10.07
C ASP A 98 -4.03 -16.52 9.52
N ARG A 99 -5.12 -16.71 8.78
CA ARG A 99 -5.90 -15.61 8.22
C ARG A 99 -7.09 -15.29 9.10
N LYS A 100 -7.20 -14.04 9.54
CA LYS A 100 -8.33 -13.55 10.34
C LYS A 100 -8.98 -12.37 9.65
N THR A 101 -10.25 -12.51 9.32
CA THR A 101 -10.96 -11.50 8.56
C THR A 101 -12.42 -11.39 8.96
N LEU A 102 -13.17 -10.58 8.24
CA LEU A 102 -14.61 -10.39 8.38
C LEU A 102 -15.28 -10.71 7.05
N VAL A 103 -16.49 -11.25 7.11
CA VAL A 103 -17.42 -11.26 5.98
C VAL A 103 -17.67 -9.80 5.61
N ARG A 104 -17.09 -9.39 4.48
CA ARG A 104 -17.42 -8.12 3.82
C ARG A 104 -18.35 -8.46 2.66
N ARG A 105 -18.82 -7.45 1.90
CA ARG A 105 -19.77 -7.62 0.77
C ARG A 105 -19.63 -8.97 0.08
N GLY A 106 -20.75 -9.68 -0.11
CA GLY A 106 -20.82 -11.10 -0.50
C GLY A 106 -20.23 -11.47 -1.88
N GLU A 107 -19.48 -10.57 -2.51
CA GLU A 107 -18.80 -10.74 -3.79
C GLU A 107 -17.43 -11.42 -3.64
N VAL A 108 -16.76 -11.27 -2.49
CA VAL A 108 -15.47 -11.93 -2.24
C VAL A 108 -15.71 -13.31 -1.64
N THR A 109 -15.81 -14.32 -2.50
CA THR A 109 -15.95 -15.73 -2.11
C THR A 109 -14.63 -16.50 -2.17
N THR A 110 -13.54 -15.86 -2.57
CA THR A 110 -12.21 -16.47 -2.65
C THR A 110 -11.27 -15.87 -1.61
N PHE A 111 -10.66 -16.73 -0.79
CA PHE A 111 -9.67 -16.37 0.21
C PHE A 111 -8.31 -16.91 -0.23
N GLU A 112 -7.43 -16.00 -0.65
CA GLU A 112 -6.03 -16.31 -0.96
C GLU A 112 -5.23 -16.32 0.35
N LEU A 113 -4.48 -17.39 0.63
CA LEU A 113 -3.72 -17.55 1.88
C LEU A 113 -2.22 -17.22 1.67
N TRP A 114 -1.62 -16.51 2.62
CA TRP A 114 -0.18 -16.23 2.62
C TRP A 114 0.60 -17.50 2.99
N PRO A 115 1.58 -17.95 2.19
CA PRO A 115 2.40 -19.08 2.57
C PRO A 115 3.23 -18.74 3.81
N SER A 116 3.36 -19.68 4.75
CA SER A 116 4.27 -19.54 5.89
C SER A 116 5.72 -19.81 5.50
N GLU A 117 5.92 -20.55 4.40
CA GLU A 117 7.19 -20.85 3.74
C GLU A 117 6.96 -20.97 2.23
N SER A 118 7.91 -20.51 1.42
CA SER A 118 7.82 -20.54 -0.05
C SER A 118 9.16 -20.97 -0.68
N PRO A 119 9.15 -21.60 -1.87
CA PRO A 119 10.35 -21.85 -2.68
C PRO A 119 11.21 -20.60 -2.94
N THR A 120 10.63 -19.40 -2.87
CA THR A 120 11.35 -18.12 -2.97
C THR A 120 12.19 -17.80 -1.72
N ARG A 121 12.15 -18.65 -0.68
CA ARG A 121 12.69 -18.41 0.67
C ARG A 121 12.02 -17.26 1.41
N MET A 122 10.78 -16.96 1.04
CA MET A 122 9.88 -16.17 1.88
C MET A 122 9.40 -17.07 3.01
N ASP A 123 9.55 -16.63 4.26
CA ASP A 123 8.98 -17.27 5.43
C ASP A 123 8.17 -16.25 6.27
N ALA A 124 7.51 -16.72 7.33
CA ALA A 124 6.71 -15.86 8.20
C ALA A 124 7.50 -14.68 8.81
N ASN A 125 8.76 -14.89 9.19
CA ASN A 125 9.59 -13.83 9.78
C ASN A 125 10.00 -12.81 8.72
N TYR A 126 10.30 -13.27 7.51
CA TYR A 126 10.57 -12.40 6.38
C TYR A 126 9.35 -11.55 6.02
N SER A 127 8.17 -12.17 5.90
CA SER A 127 6.91 -11.44 5.65
C SER A 127 6.61 -10.43 6.74
N ARG A 128 6.87 -10.78 8.01
CA ARG A 128 6.78 -9.84 9.14
C ARG A 128 7.72 -8.65 8.93
N ALA A 129 9.02 -8.90 8.77
CA ALA A 129 10.02 -7.85 8.67
C ALA A 129 9.77 -6.91 7.49
N LEU A 130 9.45 -7.47 6.31
CA LEU A 130 9.28 -6.68 5.10
C LEU A 130 7.95 -5.92 5.06
N VAL A 131 6.86 -6.44 5.64
CA VAL A 131 5.52 -5.85 5.46
C VAL A 131 4.98 -5.19 6.73
N TYR A 132 5.32 -5.71 7.90
CA TYR A 132 4.69 -5.33 9.16
C TYR A 132 5.63 -4.72 10.19
N ASP A 133 6.95 -4.90 10.13
CA ASP A 133 7.81 -4.23 11.10
C ASP A 133 7.98 -2.74 10.77
N SER A 134 8.19 -1.89 11.77
CA SER A 134 8.48 -0.47 11.53
C SER A 134 9.87 -0.32 10.90
N ALA A 135 9.96 0.30 9.72
CA ALA A 135 11.25 0.72 9.14
C ALA A 135 11.72 2.11 9.64
N THR A 136 11.07 2.64 10.67
CA THR A 136 11.48 3.90 11.31
C THR A 136 12.74 3.69 12.16
N LEU A 137 13.44 4.79 12.44
CA LEU A 137 14.62 4.82 13.31
C LEU A 137 14.35 4.35 14.75
N GLU A 138 13.10 4.53 15.17
CA GLU A 138 12.64 4.27 16.54
C GLU A 138 11.89 2.94 16.66
N SER A 139 12.05 2.04 15.67
CA SER A 139 11.37 0.76 15.65
C SER A 139 11.58 0.00 16.96
N THR A 140 10.46 -0.30 17.62
CA THR A 140 10.44 -1.06 18.88
C THR A 140 10.44 -2.58 18.65
N GLY A 141 10.48 -3.01 17.38
CA GLY A 141 10.27 -4.41 17.00
C GLY A 141 8.80 -4.86 17.05
N ALA A 142 7.88 -3.97 17.42
CA ALA A 142 6.46 -4.22 17.32
C ALA A 142 6.01 -4.23 15.84
N ALA A 143 5.11 -5.16 15.51
CA ALA A 143 4.46 -5.17 14.22
C ALA A 143 3.46 -4.00 14.13
N GLU A 144 3.56 -3.24 13.07
CA GLU A 144 2.66 -2.18 12.64
C GLU A 144 1.63 -2.72 11.63
N PRO A 145 0.48 -2.06 11.48
CA PRO A 145 -0.43 -2.32 10.37
C PRO A 145 0.25 -2.07 9.03
N MET A 146 0.00 -2.94 8.05
CA MET A 146 0.49 -2.79 6.68
C MET A 146 -0.08 -1.53 6.04
N ASP A 147 0.80 -0.64 5.58
CA ASP A 147 0.45 0.49 4.74
C ASP A 147 0.61 0.13 3.25
N ARG A 148 -0.20 0.74 2.38
CA ARG A 148 0.02 0.74 0.92
C ARG A 148 -0.85 1.80 0.23
N PRO A 149 -0.55 2.18 -1.03
CA PRO A 149 -1.47 2.98 -1.84
C PRO A 149 -2.82 2.27 -2.06
N SER A 150 -3.88 3.03 -2.34
CA SER A 150 -5.19 2.44 -2.67
C SER A 150 -5.17 1.75 -4.03
N LEU A 151 -5.95 0.68 -4.18
CA LEU A 151 -6.21 0.10 -5.51
C LEU A 151 -7.21 0.93 -6.32
N ASP A 152 -7.95 1.84 -5.68
CA ASP A 152 -8.83 2.78 -6.36
C ASP A 152 -8.03 3.88 -7.08
N THR A 153 -6.75 4.04 -6.75
CA THR A 153 -5.81 4.95 -7.41
C THR A 153 -4.60 4.15 -7.91
N PRO A 154 -4.74 3.35 -8.99
CA PRO A 154 -3.71 2.41 -9.45
C PRO A 154 -2.55 3.11 -10.22
N ARG A 155 -2.30 4.39 -9.92
CA ARG A 155 -1.30 5.21 -10.60
C ARG A 155 -0.53 6.04 -9.59
N VAL A 156 0.79 6.09 -9.77
CA VAL A 156 1.73 6.87 -8.98
C VAL A 156 2.54 7.78 -9.91
N ALA A 157 2.55 9.08 -9.61
CA ALA A 157 3.30 10.09 -10.32
C ALA A 157 4.58 10.42 -9.56
N LEU A 158 5.73 10.15 -10.18
CA LEU A 158 7.04 10.50 -9.67
C LEU A 158 7.40 11.89 -10.20
N ILE A 159 7.43 12.89 -9.31
CA ILE A 159 7.57 14.30 -9.65
C ILE A 159 8.99 14.77 -9.27
N PRO A 160 9.96 14.73 -10.20
CA PRO A 160 11.32 15.21 -9.94
C PRO A 160 11.37 16.73 -9.80
N ASP A 161 12.15 17.21 -8.83
CA ASP A 161 12.52 18.61 -8.72
C ASP A 161 13.39 19.09 -9.91
N GLY A 162 13.73 20.38 -9.94
CA GLY A 162 14.53 20.96 -11.01
C GLY A 162 15.94 20.36 -11.15
N VAL A 163 16.54 19.88 -10.06
CA VAL A 163 17.88 19.28 -10.06
C VAL A 163 17.83 17.91 -10.73
N LEU A 164 16.88 17.06 -10.34
CA LEU A 164 16.68 15.73 -10.92
C LEU A 164 16.19 15.83 -12.37
N ALA A 165 15.24 16.72 -12.65
CA ALA A 165 14.71 16.91 -14.00
C ALA A 165 15.78 17.41 -14.99
N GLY A 166 16.75 18.19 -14.52
CA GLY A 166 17.90 18.66 -15.30
C GLY A 166 18.99 17.61 -15.50
N ASP A 167 18.95 16.48 -14.78
CA ASP A 167 19.97 15.43 -14.84
C ASP A 167 19.51 14.20 -15.64
N GLN A 168 20.02 14.06 -16.86
CA GLN A 168 19.62 12.98 -17.76
C GLN A 168 19.87 11.58 -17.17
N ARG A 169 20.95 11.40 -16.39
CA ARG A 169 21.27 10.09 -15.79
C ARG A 169 20.31 9.76 -14.66
N ALA A 170 19.96 10.72 -13.82
CA ALA A 170 18.96 10.54 -12.77
C ALA A 170 17.59 10.23 -13.38
N MET A 171 17.18 10.95 -14.43
CA MET A 171 15.92 10.69 -15.12
C MET A 171 15.84 9.29 -15.74
N VAL A 172 16.94 8.77 -16.29
CA VAL A 172 17.02 7.38 -16.77
C VAL A 172 16.86 6.39 -15.61
N ALA A 173 17.57 6.61 -14.50
CA ALA A 173 17.47 5.75 -13.31
C ALA A 173 16.05 5.75 -12.73
N LEU A 174 15.41 6.91 -12.60
CA LEU A 174 14.04 7.05 -12.10
C LEU A 174 13.02 6.33 -13.00
N ARG A 175 13.14 6.46 -14.33
CA ARG A 175 12.27 5.73 -15.27
C ARG A 175 12.49 4.22 -15.18
N SER A 176 13.75 3.77 -15.08
CA SER A 176 14.06 2.36 -14.90
C SER A 176 13.48 1.81 -13.60
N ALA A 177 13.60 2.57 -12.51
CA ALA A 177 13.04 2.19 -11.21
C ALA A 177 11.50 2.14 -11.24
N ALA A 178 10.85 3.10 -11.90
CA ALA A 178 9.41 3.13 -12.11
C ALA A 178 8.90 1.92 -12.91
N LEU A 179 9.62 1.54 -13.97
CA LEU A 179 9.30 0.33 -14.75
C LEU A 179 9.45 -0.94 -13.90
N GLU A 180 10.54 -1.07 -13.14
CA GLU A 180 10.81 -2.24 -12.32
C GLU A 180 9.78 -2.42 -11.19
N ILE A 181 9.39 -1.36 -10.49
CA ILE A 181 8.34 -1.48 -9.46
C ILE A 181 6.96 -1.76 -10.07
N THR A 182 6.65 -1.19 -11.25
CA THR A 182 5.41 -1.49 -11.97
C THR A 182 5.36 -2.96 -12.38
N ASP A 183 6.47 -3.51 -12.88
CA ASP A 183 6.60 -4.92 -13.24
C ASP A 183 6.50 -5.84 -11.99
N ALA A 184 7.15 -5.47 -10.89
CA ALA A 184 7.03 -6.17 -9.61
C ALA A 184 5.57 -6.23 -9.09
N LEU A 185 4.79 -5.18 -9.37
CA LEU A 185 3.35 -5.10 -9.06
C LEU A 185 2.45 -5.66 -10.16
N ARG A 186 3.01 -6.23 -11.23
CA ARG A 186 2.28 -6.79 -12.38
C ARG A 186 1.32 -5.77 -13.03
N GLY A 187 1.62 -4.48 -12.93
CA GLY A 187 0.79 -3.40 -13.46
C GLY A 187 -0.47 -3.07 -12.65
N GLU A 188 -0.75 -3.74 -11.53
CA GLU A 188 -1.90 -3.44 -10.66
C GLU A 188 -1.83 -2.02 -10.08
N ILE A 189 -0.59 -1.52 -9.86
CA ILE A 189 -0.29 -0.12 -9.62
C ILE A 189 0.86 0.26 -10.55
N THR A 190 0.68 1.33 -11.31
CA THR A 190 1.67 1.79 -12.30
C THR A 190 2.39 3.05 -11.82
N TYR A 191 3.71 3.06 -11.95
CA TYR A 191 4.57 4.17 -11.58
C TYR A 191 5.06 4.86 -12.86
N ASN A 192 4.92 6.18 -12.93
CA ASN A 192 5.34 6.97 -14.09
C ASN A 192 6.10 8.22 -13.64
N VAL A 193 7.15 8.59 -14.37
CA VAL A 193 7.88 9.84 -14.13
C VAL A 193 7.20 10.97 -14.87
N GLY A 194 6.78 12.00 -14.13
CA GLY A 194 6.04 13.14 -14.65
C GLY A 194 4.95 13.59 -13.68
N ASP A 195 4.21 14.61 -14.10
CA ASP A 195 3.03 15.10 -13.38
C ASP A 195 1.77 14.39 -13.93
N ASP A 196 0.99 13.80 -13.03
CA ASP A 196 -0.35 13.27 -13.31
C ASP A 196 -1.25 13.64 -12.13
N PRO A 197 -2.15 14.63 -12.27
CA PRO A 197 -2.99 15.12 -11.17
C PRO A 197 -4.02 14.10 -10.69
N SER A 198 -4.19 12.98 -11.41
CA SER A 198 -5.09 11.89 -11.05
C SER A 198 -4.38 10.67 -10.45
N ALA A 199 -3.06 10.74 -10.29
CA ALA A 199 -2.24 9.74 -9.64
C ALA A 199 -1.90 10.14 -8.19
N MET A 200 -1.45 9.18 -7.39
CA MET A 200 -0.83 9.47 -6.10
C MET A 200 0.52 10.17 -6.32
N PRO A 201 0.75 11.38 -5.78
CA PRO A 201 2.00 12.10 -6.02
C PRO A 201 3.12 11.60 -5.11
N VAL A 202 4.31 11.44 -5.70
CA VAL A 202 5.58 11.20 -5.02
C VAL A 202 6.56 12.27 -5.47
N ALA A 203 6.81 13.27 -4.62
CA ALA A 203 7.82 14.28 -4.92
C ALA A 203 9.23 13.72 -4.71
N LEU A 204 10.14 14.01 -5.63
CA LEU A 204 11.53 13.56 -5.59
C LEU A 204 12.45 14.78 -5.54
N MET A 205 13.32 14.84 -4.54
CA MET A 205 14.10 16.05 -4.24
C MET A 205 15.56 15.74 -3.95
N VAL A 206 16.46 16.69 -4.22
CA VAL A 206 17.86 16.63 -3.79
C VAL A 206 18.13 17.71 -2.74
N GLU A 207 18.34 17.29 -1.49
CA GLU A 207 18.60 18.19 -0.36
C GLU A 207 19.85 17.75 0.42
N PRO A 208 21.06 18.18 0.01
CA PRO A 208 22.31 17.76 0.65
C PRO A 208 22.44 18.21 2.11
N GLU A 209 21.78 19.30 2.47
CA GLU A 209 21.79 19.91 3.80
C GLU A 209 20.57 19.53 4.66
N ASN A 210 19.75 18.57 4.21
CA ASN A 210 18.62 18.10 5.00
C ASN A 210 19.13 17.58 6.36
N THR A 211 18.69 18.19 7.45
CA THR A 211 19.27 17.96 8.79
C THR A 211 19.18 16.52 9.21
N GLN A 212 18.09 15.83 8.88
CA GLN A 212 17.89 14.41 9.20
C GLN A 212 18.85 13.52 8.40
N ILE A 213 19.00 13.79 7.10
CA ILE A 213 19.96 13.07 6.25
C ILE A 213 21.39 13.25 6.76
N VAL A 214 21.76 14.47 7.15
CA VAL A 214 23.11 14.79 7.63
C VAL A 214 23.37 14.19 9.01
N SER A 215 22.45 14.36 9.98
CA SER A 215 22.63 13.91 11.36
C SER A 215 22.71 12.39 11.48
N GLU A 216 22.01 11.67 10.61
CA GLU A 216 21.96 10.21 10.62
C GLU A 216 22.81 9.54 9.53
N ASN A 217 23.54 10.34 8.74
CA ASN A 217 24.35 9.90 7.62
C ASN A 217 23.56 8.99 6.63
N LEU A 218 22.38 9.46 6.22
CA LEU A 218 21.52 8.77 5.28
C LEU A 218 21.96 9.01 3.83
N ARG A 219 21.58 8.09 2.94
CA ARG A 219 21.67 8.30 1.49
C ARG A 219 20.40 8.98 0.97
N ALA A 220 19.26 8.52 1.47
CA ALA A 220 17.95 9.06 1.19
C ALA A 220 17.00 8.76 2.35
N LEU A 221 15.85 9.42 2.35
CA LEU A 221 14.71 9.07 3.19
C LEU A 221 13.42 9.18 2.38
N THR A 222 12.44 8.36 2.75
CA THR A 222 11.09 8.40 2.21
C THR A 222 10.11 8.77 3.31
N ARG A 223 9.29 9.80 3.06
CA ARG A 223 8.18 10.19 3.92
C ARG A 223 6.87 9.86 3.22
N CYS A 224 5.96 9.20 3.91
CA CYS A 224 4.64 8.90 3.36
C CYS A 224 3.54 9.39 4.30
N TRP A 225 2.56 10.08 3.71
CA TRP A 225 1.39 10.58 4.40
C TRP A 225 0.26 9.57 4.23
N ARG A 226 -0.43 9.32 5.33
CA ARG A 226 -1.46 8.29 5.41
C ARG A 226 -2.80 8.88 5.80
N THR A 227 -3.86 8.42 5.14
CA THR A 227 -5.24 8.65 5.56
C THR A 227 -5.92 7.30 5.67
N ARG A 228 -6.37 6.93 6.89
CA ARG A 228 -6.93 5.60 7.18
C ARG A 228 -6.00 4.46 6.70
N LEU A 229 -4.69 4.59 6.96
CA LEU A 229 -3.64 3.62 6.60
C LEU A 229 -3.41 3.44 5.08
N VAL A 230 -4.12 4.21 4.25
CA VAL A 230 -3.83 4.33 2.83
C VAL A 230 -2.74 5.36 2.65
N ILE A 231 -1.68 5.02 1.92
CA ILE A 231 -0.67 6.00 1.49
C ILE A 231 -1.32 6.92 0.44
N THR A 232 -1.34 8.23 0.71
CA THR A 232 -2.00 9.23 -0.16
C THR A 232 -1.04 10.16 -0.87
N ARG A 233 0.20 10.29 -0.37
CA ARG A 233 1.32 10.95 -1.04
C ARG A 233 2.62 10.53 -0.37
N CYS A 234 3.73 10.65 -1.08
CA CYS A 234 5.06 10.52 -0.48
C CYS A 234 6.03 11.61 -0.96
N GLU A 235 7.15 11.73 -0.28
CA GLU A 235 8.31 12.54 -0.63
C GLU A 235 9.54 11.64 -0.48
N ILE A 236 10.44 11.67 -1.48
CA ILE A 236 11.73 11.01 -1.43
C ILE A 236 12.80 12.09 -1.50
N ILE A 237 13.62 12.17 -0.46
CA ILE A 237 14.68 13.16 -0.34
C ILE A 237 16.01 12.45 -0.48
N PHE A 238 16.72 12.71 -1.58
CA PHE A 238 18.07 12.21 -1.83
C PHE A 238 19.10 13.19 -1.30
N ARG A 239 20.20 12.68 -0.72
CA ARG A 239 21.33 13.51 -0.30
C ARG A 239 22.04 14.18 -1.49
N SER A 240 22.12 13.50 -2.62
CA SER A 240 22.74 14.05 -3.84
C SER A 240 22.13 13.42 -5.08
N VAL A 241 22.37 14.04 -6.23
CA VAL A 241 21.95 13.50 -7.53
C VAL A 241 22.61 12.14 -7.82
N GLU A 242 23.84 11.90 -7.35
CA GLU A 242 24.52 10.61 -7.47
C GLU A 242 23.75 9.48 -6.77
N VAL A 243 23.11 9.77 -5.63
CA VAL A 243 22.27 8.80 -4.94
C VAL A 243 21.04 8.46 -5.78
N ALA A 244 20.37 9.46 -6.35
CA ALA A 244 19.21 9.27 -7.21
C ALA A 244 19.53 8.49 -8.52
N ARG A 245 20.79 8.53 -8.98
CA ARG A 245 21.28 7.73 -10.13
C ARG A 245 21.52 6.25 -9.81
N SER A 246 21.44 5.86 -8.54
CA SER A 246 21.75 4.50 -8.08
C SER A 246 20.50 3.66 -7.79
N ASP A 247 20.70 2.40 -7.43
CA ASP A 247 19.67 1.48 -6.92
C ASP A 247 18.93 2.00 -5.67
N THR A 248 19.40 3.07 -5.02
CA THR A 248 18.65 3.76 -3.96
C THR A 248 17.31 4.25 -4.48
N ALA A 249 17.21 4.75 -5.72
CA ALA A 249 15.92 5.19 -6.26
C ALA A 249 14.87 4.06 -6.22
N LEU A 250 15.22 2.85 -6.65
CA LEU A 250 14.30 1.71 -6.63
C LEU A 250 13.92 1.27 -5.21
N HIS A 251 14.86 1.31 -4.26
CA HIS A 251 14.59 1.01 -2.85
C HIS A 251 13.62 2.01 -2.22
N GLU A 252 13.84 3.31 -2.43
CA GLU A 252 12.92 4.33 -1.93
C GLU A 252 11.52 4.18 -2.54
N LEU A 253 11.42 3.81 -3.83
CA LEU A 253 10.11 3.49 -4.43
C LEU A 253 9.43 2.29 -3.75
N GLY A 254 10.18 1.29 -3.28
CA GLY A 254 9.63 0.20 -2.47
C GLY A 254 8.94 0.71 -1.20
N HIS A 255 9.51 1.72 -0.52
CA HIS A 255 8.87 2.37 0.62
C HIS A 255 7.59 3.13 0.24
N THR A 256 7.51 3.72 -0.94
CA THR A 256 6.27 4.38 -1.40
C THR A 256 5.11 3.41 -1.67
N PHE A 257 5.42 2.13 -1.93
CA PHE A 257 4.42 1.07 -1.97
C PHE A 257 4.02 0.56 -0.57
N GLY A 258 4.85 0.78 0.45
CA GLY A 258 4.64 0.33 1.82
C GLY A 258 5.55 -0.82 2.27
N LEU A 259 6.61 -1.13 1.52
CA LEU A 259 7.62 -2.09 1.98
C LEU A 259 8.49 -1.46 3.07
N ASN A 260 8.87 -2.27 4.04
CA ASN A 260 9.89 -1.99 5.04
C ASN A 260 11.24 -2.53 4.57
N HIS A 261 12.20 -2.69 5.48
CA HIS A 261 13.48 -3.26 5.13
C HIS A 261 13.46 -4.78 5.14
N SER A 262 14.00 -5.39 4.09
CA SER A 262 14.32 -6.82 4.07
C SER A 262 15.42 -7.14 5.10
N PRO A 263 15.32 -8.26 5.82
CA PRO A 263 16.40 -8.75 6.67
C PRO A 263 17.61 -9.24 5.86
N ASP A 264 17.47 -9.48 4.55
CA ASP A 264 18.57 -9.88 3.67
C ASP A 264 19.19 -8.67 2.95
N ARG A 265 20.46 -8.41 3.29
CA ARG A 265 21.23 -7.27 2.76
C ARG A 265 21.61 -7.39 1.27
N ARG A 266 21.24 -8.47 0.60
CA ARG A 266 21.48 -8.66 -0.84
C ARG A 266 20.28 -8.24 -1.70
N GLU A 267 19.17 -7.88 -1.07
CA GLU A 267 17.92 -7.52 -1.74
C GLU A 267 17.75 -6.02 -1.87
N ILE A 268 16.80 -5.60 -2.72
CA ILE A 268 16.64 -4.18 -2.98
C ILE A 268 16.20 -3.45 -1.72
N MET A 269 15.36 -4.06 -0.88
CA MET A 269 14.90 -3.50 0.39
C MET A 269 15.86 -3.74 1.58
N GLY A 270 17.07 -4.26 1.38
CA GLY A 270 18.00 -4.52 2.50
C GLY A 270 18.56 -3.25 3.18
N VAL A 271 18.57 -3.19 4.52
CA VAL A 271 18.94 -1.99 5.33
C VAL A 271 20.42 -1.53 5.21
N ARG A 272 21.31 -2.35 4.63
CA ARG A 272 22.73 -2.02 4.35
C ARG A 272 23.22 -2.88 3.20
N ARG A 273 22.90 -2.46 1.98
CA ARG A 273 23.06 -3.31 0.80
C ARG A 273 24.52 -3.66 0.53
N LEU A 274 24.83 -4.96 0.45
CA LEU A 274 26.17 -5.48 0.15
C LEU A 274 26.44 -5.56 -1.36
N ALA A 275 25.38 -5.65 -2.16
CA ALA A 275 25.39 -5.60 -3.61
C ALA A 275 24.36 -4.56 -4.05
N ALA A 276 24.45 -4.07 -5.29
CA ALA A 276 23.44 -3.21 -5.88
C ALA A 276 22.50 -4.06 -6.75
N PRO A 277 21.48 -4.75 -6.17
CA PRO A 277 20.51 -5.45 -6.99
C PRO A 277 19.78 -4.42 -7.86
N GLU A 278 19.51 -4.79 -9.10
CA GLU A 278 18.80 -3.92 -10.05
C GLU A 278 17.29 -4.15 -10.02
N ARG A 279 16.82 -5.15 -9.26
CA ARG A 279 15.45 -5.68 -9.28
C ARG A 279 14.99 -6.15 -7.91
N PHE A 280 13.68 -6.14 -7.70
CA PHE A 280 13.07 -6.82 -6.55
C PHE A 280 13.31 -8.33 -6.67
N SER A 281 13.73 -8.96 -5.58
CA SER A 281 13.93 -10.40 -5.50
C SER A 281 12.60 -11.15 -5.70
N PRO A 282 12.64 -12.46 -6.03
CA PRO A 282 11.41 -13.26 -6.16
C PRO A 282 10.52 -13.23 -4.91
N ARG A 283 11.09 -13.19 -3.70
CA ARG A 283 10.29 -13.11 -2.46
C ARG A 283 9.80 -11.70 -2.14
N GLU A 284 10.54 -10.65 -2.51
CA GLU A 284 10.03 -9.27 -2.42
C GLU A 284 8.81 -9.12 -3.33
N ARG A 285 8.90 -9.60 -4.58
CA ARG A 285 7.78 -9.61 -5.54
C ARG A 285 6.60 -10.45 -5.05
N LEU A 286 6.86 -11.60 -4.41
CA LEU A 286 5.79 -12.40 -3.81
C LEU A 286 5.11 -11.64 -2.67
N ALA A 287 5.87 -11.02 -1.76
CA ALA A 287 5.30 -10.19 -0.69
C ALA A 287 4.46 -9.03 -1.25
N MET A 288 4.95 -8.35 -2.28
CA MET A 288 4.20 -7.27 -2.95
C MET A 288 2.90 -7.78 -3.57
N ALA A 289 2.93 -8.91 -4.28
CA ALA A 289 1.74 -9.55 -4.82
C ALA A 289 0.74 -9.88 -3.70
N MET A 290 1.23 -10.40 -2.57
CA MET A 290 0.41 -10.73 -1.41
C MET A 290 -0.19 -9.50 -0.71
N MET A 291 0.53 -8.37 -0.66
CA MET A 291 0.02 -7.09 -0.14
C MET A 291 -1.14 -6.53 -0.98
N LEU A 292 -1.09 -6.68 -2.30
CA LEU A 292 -2.17 -6.26 -3.20
C LEU A 292 -3.49 -7.00 -2.90
N LYS A 293 -3.42 -8.20 -2.31
CA LYS A 293 -4.59 -9.02 -1.92
C LYS A 293 -5.15 -8.68 -0.54
N ARG A 294 -4.63 -7.65 0.11
CA ARG A 294 -5.01 -7.26 1.48
C ARG A 294 -5.43 -5.81 1.54
N LEU A 295 -6.38 -5.52 2.42
CA LEU A 295 -6.73 -4.13 2.73
C LEU A 295 -5.57 -3.46 3.47
N PRO A 296 -5.32 -2.16 3.23
CA PRO A 296 -4.48 -1.37 4.13
C PRO A 296 -4.94 -1.52 5.58
N GLY A 297 -4.00 -1.62 6.51
CA GLY A 297 -4.23 -1.88 7.92
C GLY A 297 -4.36 -3.35 8.31
N ASN A 298 -4.10 -4.30 7.41
CA ASN A 298 -3.89 -5.70 7.79
C ASN A 298 -2.73 -5.79 8.79
N LEU A 299 -2.86 -6.65 9.80
CA LEU A 299 -1.85 -6.89 10.82
C LEU A 299 -1.22 -8.27 10.64
N PHE A 300 0.02 -8.44 11.07
CA PHE A 300 0.66 -9.76 11.14
C PHE A 300 -0.10 -10.71 12.10
N PRO A 301 -0.23 -12.02 11.82
CA PRO A 301 0.28 -12.72 10.64
C PRO A 301 -0.54 -12.50 9.36
N ASP A 302 -1.87 -12.36 9.46
CA ASP A 302 -2.73 -11.95 8.34
C ASP A 302 -4.14 -11.55 8.80
N ASN A 303 -4.28 -10.42 9.48
CA ASN A 303 -5.49 -10.02 10.20
C ASN A 303 -6.00 -8.61 9.83
N ASP A 304 -7.13 -8.50 9.13
CA ASP A 304 -7.73 -7.21 8.76
C ASP A 304 -9.00 -6.86 9.55
N ARG A 305 -9.32 -7.57 10.63
CA ARG A 305 -10.55 -7.32 11.41
C ARG A 305 -10.62 -5.90 11.96
N GLN A 306 -9.46 -5.36 12.33
CA GLN A 306 -9.34 -4.03 12.91
C GLN A 306 -9.13 -2.94 11.86
N ALA A 307 -8.82 -3.28 10.61
CA ALA A 307 -8.52 -2.30 9.56
C ALA A 307 -9.61 -1.20 9.40
N PRO A 308 -10.93 -1.52 9.43
CA PRO A 308 -11.97 -0.48 9.34
C PRO A 308 -12.06 0.44 10.58
N ALA A 309 -11.62 -0.05 11.74
CA ALA A 309 -11.74 0.65 13.02
C ALA A 309 -10.51 1.50 13.36
N LEU A 310 -9.38 1.28 12.68
CA LEU A 310 -8.16 2.07 12.84
C LEU A 310 -8.41 3.48 12.27
N ARG A 311 -8.97 4.35 13.11
CA ARG A 311 -9.03 5.80 12.89
C ARG A 311 -7.62 6.34 12.97
N ALA A 312 -6.94 6.39 11.84
CA ALA A 312 -5.67 7.09 11.77
C ALA A 312 -5.96 8.61 11.79
N SER A 313 -5.45 9.30 12.81
CA SER A 313 -5.03 10.69 12.63
C SER A 313 -4.11 10.75 11.39
N PRO A 314 -4.10 11.85 10.62
CA PRO A 314 -3.10 12.02 9.57
C PRO A 314 -1.71 11.77 10.17
N ASN A 315 -1.08 10.68 9.74
CA ASN A 315 0.19 10.23 10.28
C ASN A 315 1.21 10.22 9.14
N VAL A 316 2.41 10.71 9.44
CA VAL A 316 3.57 10.66 8.55
C VAL A 316 4.43 9.49 9.00
N SER A 317 4.75 8.55 8.11
CA SER A 317 5.86 7.61 8.33
C SER A 317 7.11 8.19 7.70
N THR A 318 8.25 8.02 8.36
CA THR A 318 9.56 8.30 7.77
C THR A 318 10.38 7.01 7.78
N VAL A 319 10.73 6.53 6.60
CA VAL A 319 11.64 5.41 6.41
C VAL A 319 12.97 5.93 5.91
N VAL A 320 14.07 5.36 6.39
CA VAL A 320 15.42 5.91 6.18
C VAL A 320 16.36 4.88 5.56
N CYS A 321 17.07 5.25 4.50
CA CYS A 321 18.09 4.42 3.87
C CYS A 321 19.49 4.85 4.34
N ARG A 322 20.14 4.00 5.13
CA ARG A 322 21.46 4.28 5.70
C ARG A 322 22.58 3.95 4.72
N HIS A 323 23.68 4.68 4.85
CA HIS A 323 24.93 4.28 4.21
C HIS A 323 25.44 2.95 4.82
N PRO A 324 25.99 2.01 4.02
CA PRO A 324 26.78 0.91 4.59
C PRO A 324 27.96 1.44 5.41
#